data_AF-A0A699X2V7-F1
#
_entry.id   AF-A0A699X2V7-F1
#
_cell.length_a   1.000
_cell.length_b   1.000
_cell.length_c   1.000
_cell.angle_alpha   90.00
_cell.angle_beta   90.00
_cell.angle_gamma   90.00
#
_symmetry.space_group_name_H-M   'P 1'
#
loop_
_entity.id
_entity.type
_entity.pdbx_description
1 polymer ?
#
loop_
_entity_poly.entity_id
_entity_poly.type
_entity_poly.pdbx_seq_one_letter_code
_entity_poly.pdbx_strand_id
1 'polypeptide(L)'
;MFEVTWMPFLMALSGQAQDHNMEIVRLCIEGIKLAIRISCLFDLEDARQAFVSFLGRFTNLYNLSEMKAKNMEALKVLIEVAHTEGNLL
;
A
#
# COMPACT_ATOMS: atom_id res chain seq x y z
N MET A 1 -18.29 0.55 -8.17
CA MET A 1 -17.93 1.78 -7.41
C MET A 1 -16.42 1.89 -7.23
N PHE A 2 -15.75 0.95 -6.56
CA PHE A 2 -14.29 1.01 -6.36
C PHE A 2 -13.47 0.84 -7.65
N GLU A 3 -13.93 0.00 -8.59
CA GLU A 3 -13.32 -0.21 -9.91
C GLU A 3 -13.07 1.08 -10.70
N VAL A 4 -13.87 2.14 -10.50
CA VAL A 4 -13.69 3.44 -11.17
C VAL A 4 -12.99 4.48 -10.29
N THR A 5 -12.90 4.26 -8.97
CA THR A 5 -12.34 5.25 -8.01
C THR A 5 -11.00 4.83 -7.40
N TRP A 6 -10.50 3.63 -7.67
CA TRP A 6 -9.25 3.16 -7.06
C TRP A 6 -8.04 4.04 -7.43
N MET A 7 -7.98 4.58 -8.66
CA MET A 7 -6.89 5.46 -9.10
C MET A 7 -6.76 6.74 -8.26
N PRO A 8 -7.83 7.56 -8.08
CA PRO A 8 -7.72 8.73 -7.21
C PRO A 8 -7.41 8.38 -5.75
N PHE A 9 -7.87 7.24 -5.24
CA PHE A 9 -7.44 6.75 -3.91
C PHE A 9 -5.94 6.47 -3.87
N LEU A 10 -5.42 5.73 -4.87
CA LEU A 10 -4.00 5.43 -4.96
C LEU A 10 -3.17 6.73 -5.03
N MET A 11 -3.56 7.70 -5.86
CA MET A 11 -2.84 8.97 -5.97
C MET A 11 -2.84 9.75 -4.66
N ALA A 12 -3.99 9.89 -4.00
CA ALA A 12 -4.10 10.62 -2.74
C ALA A 12 -3.27 9.96 -1.63
N LEU A 13 -3.44 8.65 -1.43
CA LEU A 13 -2.75 7.90 -0.38
C LEU A 13 -1.24 7.82 -0.62
N SER A 14 -0.81 7.54 -1.86
CA SER A 14 0.62 7.45 -2.19
C SER A 14 1.35 8.79 -2.05
N GLY A 15 0.68 9.90 -2.38
CA GLY A 15 1.22 11.24 -2.20
C GLY A 15 1.43 11.58 -0.72
N GLN A 16 0.41 11.35 0.11
CA GLN A 16 0.47 11.65 1.54
C GLN A 16 1.31 10.64 2.34
N ALA A 17 1.52 9.42 1.85
CA ALA A 17 2.44 8.47 2.45
C ALA A 17 3.90 8.97 2.46
N GLN A 18 4.23 9.99 1.66
CA GLN A 18 5.57 10.59 1.66
C GLN A 18 5.80 11.64 2.75
N ASP A 19 4.75 12.05 3.47
CA ASP A 19 4.79 13.11 4.49
C ASP A 19 5.84 12.86 5.60
N HIS A 20 6.23 13.92 6.29
CA HIS A 20 7.13 13.85 7.44
C HIS A 20 6.41 13.47 8.74
N ASN A 21 5.09 13.68 8.81
CA ASN A 21 4.25 13.28 9.92
C ASN A 21 3.94 11.77 9.84
N MET A 22 4.56 11.00 10.74
CA MET A 22 4.37 9.56 10.81
C MET A 22 2.93 9.10 11.09
N GLU A 23 2.08 9.94 11.68
CA GLU A 23 0.66 9.61 11.86
C GLU A 23 -0.08 9.60 10.52
N ILE A 24 0.13 10.63 9.69
CA ILE A 24 -0.44 10.71 8.34
C ILE A 24 0.04 9.53 7.50
N VAL A 25 1.33 9.23 7.56
CA VAL A 25 1.93 8.09 6.85
C VAL A 25 1.27 6.78 7.25
N ARG A 26 1.11 6.51 8.54
CA ARG A 26 0.46 5.28 9.04
C ARG A 26 -0.98 5.15 8.55
N LEU A 27 -1.76 6.24 8.63
CA LEU A 27 -3.13 6.25 8.12
C LEU A 27 -3.19 5.98 6.61
N CYS A 28 -2.24 6.53 5.85
CA CYS A 28 -2.18 6.32 4.41
C CYS A 28 -1.79 4.88 4.04
N ILE A 29 -0.81 4.29 4.74
CA ILE A 29 -0.42 2.89 4.54
C ILE A 29 -1.58 1.96 4.93
N GLU A 30 -2.29 2.23 6.02
CA GLU A 30 -3.48 1.46 6.40
C GLU A 30 -4.59 1.59 5.35
N GLY A 31 -4.81 2.80 4.81
CA GLY A 31 -5.72 3.02 3.69
C GLY A 31 -5.36 2.19 2.46
N ILE A 32 -4.07 2.06 2.14
CA ILE A 32 -3.60 1.20 1.05
C ILE A 32 -3.85 -0.28 1.37
N LYS A 33 -3.63 -0.73 2.61
CA LYS A 33 -3.94 -2.10 3.04
C LYS A 33 -5.41 -2.43 2.82
N LEU A 34 -6.30 -1.53 3.23
CA LEU A 34 -7.75 -1.69 3.05
C LEU A 34 -8.14 -1.67 1.57
N ALA A 35 -7.50 -0.83 0.75
CA ALA A 35 -7.72 -0.80 -0.69
C ALA A 35 -7.30 -2.11 -1.37
N ILE A 36 -6.21 -2.74 -0.93
CA ILE A 36 -5.81 -4.08 -1.39
C ILE A 36 -6.87 -5.10 -1.01
N ARG A 37 -7.33 -5.10 0.25
CA ARG A 37 -8.38 -6.01 0.72
C ARG A 37 -9.66 -5.90 -0.11
N ILE A 38 -10.12 -4.68 -0.41
CA ILE A 38 -11.28 -4.45 -1.29
C ILE A 38 -11.00 -5.00 -2.69
N SER A 39 -9.81 -4.76 -3.23
CA SER A 39 -9.43 -5.22 -4.57
C SER A 39 -9.40 -6.75 -4.66
N CYS A 40 -8.94 -7.44 -3.61
CA CYS A 40 -8.99 -8.90 -3.51
C CYS A 40 -10.43 -9.41 -3.40
N LEU A 41 -11.27 -8.78 -2.57
CA LEU A 41 -12.65 -9.21 -2.33
C LEU A 41 -13.51 -9.17 -3.61
N PHE A 42 -13.23 -8.23 -4.51
CA PHE A 42 -14.00 -8.00 -5.74
C PHE A 42 -13.25 -8.43 -7.01
N ASP A 43 -12.15 -9.18 -6.90
CA ASP A 43 -11.32 -9.63 -8.04
C ASP A 43 -10.87 -8.50 -8.99
N LEU A 44 -10.55 -7.33 -8.43
CA LEU A 44 -10.08 -6.17 -9.20
C LEU A 44 -8.56 -6.24 -9.39
N GLU A 45 -8.12 -7.02 -10.39
CA GLU A 45 -6.70 -7.31 -10.63
C GLU A 45 -5.83 -6.07 -10.82
N ASP A 46 -6.22 -5.14 -11.71
CA ASP A 46 -5.45 -3.93 -11.98
C ASP A 46 -5.24 -3.07 -10.72
N ALA A 47 -6.31 -2.88 -9.95
CA ALA A 47 -6.26 -2.12 -8.70
C ALA A 47 -5.35 -2.82 -7.68
N ARG A 48 -5.52 -4.14 -7.49
CA ARG A 48 -4.74 -4.96 -6.58
C ARG A 48 -3.25 -4.87 -6.90
N GLN A 49 -2.87 -5.10 -8.16
CA GLN A 49 -1.49 -5.02 -8.62
C GLN A 49 -0.90 -3.62 -8.40
N ALA A 50 -1.66 -2.55 -8.65
CA ALA A 50 -1.19 -1.19 -8.48
C ALA A 50 -0.90 -0.84 -7.01
N PHE A 51 -1.81 -1.17 -6.08
CA PHE A 51 -1.61 -0.91 -4.65
C PHE A 51 -0.47 -1.74 -4.06
N VAL A 52 -0.37 -3.03 -4.41
CA VAL A 52 0.71 -3.90 -3.93
C VAL A 52 2.05 -3.45 -4.48
N SER A 53 2.12 -3.07 -5.76
CA SER A 53 3.33 -2.53 -6.38
C SER A 53 3.79 -1.23 -5.72
N PHE A 54 2.85 -0.36 -5.34
CA PHE A 54 3.18 0.84 -4.58
C PHE A 54 3.83 0.48 -3.23
N LEU A 55 3.20 -0.38 -2.41
CA LEU A 55 3.77 -0.80 -1.12
C LEU A 55 5.16 -1.39 -1.30
N GLY A 56 5.32 -2.32 -2.24
CA GLY A 56 6.59 -2.96 -2.56
C GLY A 56 7.70 -1.95 -2.85
N ARG A 57 7.45 -0.98 -3.73
CA ARG A 57 8.43 0.08 -4.03
C ARG A 57 8.67 1.00 -2.83
N PHE A 58 7.61 1.34 -2.11
CA PHE A 58 7.66 2.25 -0.98
C PHE A 58 8.43 1.68 0.23
N THR A 59 8.62 0.36 0.32
CA THR A 59 9.53 -0.25 1.31
C THR A 59 11.00 0.14 1.13
N ASN A 60 11.42 0.61 -0.05
CA ASN A 60 12.80 0.97 -0.37
C ASN A 60 13.84 -0.14 -0.08
N LEU A 61 13.45 -1.42 -0.21
CA LEU A 61 14.33 -2.57 0.09
C LEU A 61 15.61 -2.64 -0.78
N TYR A 62 15.62 -1.98 -1.94
CA TYR A 62 16.78 -1.91 -2.82
C TYR A 62 17.85 -0.92 -2.32
N ASN A 63 17.53 -0.03 -1.38
CA ASN A 63 18.46 0.93 -0.79
C ASN A 63 18.25 1.00 0.73
N LEU A 64 18.69 -0.07 1.42
CA LEU A 64 18.55 -0.22 2.87
C LEU A 64 19.19 0.94 3.66
N SER A 65 20.26 1.54 3.16
CA SER A 65 20.92 2.69 3.78
C SER A 65 20.04 3.95 3.86
N GLU A 66 19.05 4.08 2.98
CA GLU A 66 18.11 5.20 2.96
C GLU A 66 16.75 4.87 3.58
N MET A 67 16.57 3.65 4.11
CA MET A 67 15.31 3.29 4.77
C MET A 67 15.05 4.16 5.99
N LYS A 68 13.81 4.65 6.08
CA LYS A 68 13.26 5.44 7.19
C LYS A 68 12.14 4.66 7.87
N ALA A 69 11.66 5.18 9.00
CA ALA A 69 10.56 4.59 9.76
C ALA A 69 9.30 4.33 8.90
N LYS A 70 8.98 5.23 7.97
CA LYS A 70 7.86 5.05 7.01
C LYS A 70 8.02 3.84 6.10
N ASN A 71 9.24 3.54 5.67
CA ASN A 71 9.53 2.40 4.82
C ASN A 71 9.37 1.08 5.59
N MET A 72 9.79 1.06 6.86
CA MET A 72 9.58 -0.08 7.76
C MET A 72 8.11 -0.33 8.05
N GLU A 73 7.31 0.72 8.19
CA GLU A 73 5.85 0.59 8.36
C GLU A 73 5.20 -0.05 7.13
N ALA A 74 5.61 0.38 5.93
CA ALA A 74 5.15 -0.20 4.69
C ALA A 74 5.55 -1.68 4.55
N LEU A 75 6.77 -2.03 4.98
CA LEU A 75 7.24 -3.42 4.96
C LEU A 75 6.41 -4.32 5.87
N LYS A 76 6.06 -3.87 7.08
CA LYS A 76 5.19 -4.63 7.99
C LYS A 76 3.84 -4.91 7.34
N VAL A 77 3.23 -3.87 6.77
CA VAL A 77 1.93 -3.99 6.09
C VAL A 77 2.02 -4.86 4.85
N LEU A 78 3.11 -4.80 4.10
CA LEU A 78 3.33 -5.68 2.95
C LEU A 78 3.38 -7.17 3.36
N ILE A 79 4.06 -7.48 4.47
CA ILE A 79 4.11 -8.85 5.02
C ILE A 79 2.72 -9.28 5.52
N GLU A 80 1.99 -8.39 6.18
CA GLU A 80 0.61 -8.64 6.63
C GLU A 80 -0.32 -8.96 5.45
N VAL A 81 -0.27 -8.15 4.39
CA VAL A 81 -1.03 -8.37 3.14
C VAL A 81 -0.67 -9.71 2.50
N ALA A 82 0.62 -10.06 2.44
CA ALA A 82 1.05 -11.35 1.90
C ALA A 82 0.50 -12.52 2.73
N HIS A 83 0.39 -12.35 4.06
CA HIS A 83 -0.15 -13.37 4.95
C HIS A 83 -1.68 -13.51 4.84
N THR A 84 -2.43 -12.40 4.73
CA THR A 84 -3.90 -12.44 4.74
C THR A 84 -4.51 -12.58 3.35
N GLU A 85 -3.89 -11.99 2.33
CA GLU A 85 -4.42 -11.94 0.96
C GLU A 85 -3.61 -12.77 -0.04
N GLY A 86 -2.53 -13.44 0.38
CA GLY A 86 -1.57 -14.13 -0.50
C GLY A 86 -2.17 -15.13 -1.50
N ASN A 87 -3.29 -15.78 -1.15
CA ASN A 87 -3.97 -16.73 -2.03
C ASN A 87 -4.79 -16.05 -3.14
N LEU A 88 -4.99 -14.73 -3.05
CA LEU A 88 -5.75 -13.89 -3.97
C LEU A 88 -4.84 -12.91 -4.74
N LEU A 89 -3.52 -12.97 -4.49
CA LEU A 89 -2.51 -12.10 -5.10
C LEU A 89 -1.94 -12.69 -6.39
#